data_AF-A0A5D2TFS4-F1
#
_entry.id   AF-A0A5D2TFS4-F1
#
_cell.length_a   1.000
_cell.length_b   1.000
_cell.length_c   1.000
_cell.angle_alpha   90.00
_cell.angle_beta   90.00
_cell.angle_gamma   90.00
#
_symmetry.space_group_name_H-M   'P 1'
#
loop_
_entity.id
_entity.type
_entity.pdbx_description
1 polymer ?
#
loop_
_entity_poly.entity_id
_entity_poly.type
_entity_poly.pdbx_seq_one_letter_code
_entity_poly.pdbx_strand_id
1 'polypeptide(L)'
;MRLISLRRMKARKVQGQALAALQVLKVIEADAQPSDLCTRREYARWLVSGSGVLSRNSVSKVYPAMYIENVTELAFDDITPEDPDFSSIQGLAEAGLISSKLSNKDLLNDDLGPFYFSPESPLSRQDLVSWKMALEKRQLPEGDKKILYQISGFIDIDKINPDAWPAVVADMSAGEQGIIALAFGCTRLFQPNKPVTKAQVAVALATGEAFDLVNEELARIEAESMAEKAVSAHNALVAEVEKDVNASFEKELLIEKEKIDAVEKMAEEALHELERLKAEREAENMALMKDRAAIDSEMEALSRLRCEVEEQLESLMNNKVEISYEKEAINKLRKETEDESQEVVRLQHELEVERKALSMARITYSRICSVRLLMFVHLHKNLHLSDLTWICTYLLNL
;
A
#
# COMPACT_ATOMS: atom_id res chain seq x y z
N MET A 1 21.39 54.81 -23.88
CA MET A 1 21.55 54.23 -22.52
C MET A 1 21.66 52.69 -22.47
N ARG A 2 20.82 51.92 -23.18
CA ARG A 2 20.83 50.44 -23.12
C ARG A 2 22.16 49.77 -23.52
N LEU A 3 22.81 50.23 -24.60
CA LEU A 3 24.10 49.68 -25.07
C LEU A 3 25.27 49.88 -24.09
N ILE A 4 25.33 51.05 -23.42
CA ILE A 4 26.36 51.35 -22.42
C ILE A 4 26.15 50.50 -21.16
N SER A 5 24.88 50.29 -20.76
CA SER A 5 24.52 49.40 -19.65
C SER A 5 24.89 47.94 -19.95
N LEU A 6 24.64 47.47 -21.18
CA LEU A 6 24.97 46.11 -21.60
C LEU A 6 26.48 45.86 -21.59
N ARG A 7 27.28 46.80 -22.13
CA ARG A 7 28.75 46.67 -22.15
C ARG A 7 29.35 46.70 -20.74
N ARG A 8 28.84 47.56 -19.85
CA ARG A 8 29.27 47.59 -18.44
C ARG A 8 28.91 46.31 -17.69
N MET A 9 27.74 45.72 -17.96
CA MET A 9 27.37 44.42 -17.40
C MET A 9 28.30 43.30 -17.90
N LYS A 10 28.63 43.28 -19.19
CA LYS A 10 29.56 42.27 -19.76
C LYS A 10 30.96 42.39 -19.15
N ALA A 11 31.49 43.61 -19.00
CA ALA A 11 32.80 43.82 -18.37
C ALA A 11 32.83 43.39 -16.89
N ARG A 12 31.78 43.73 -16.11
CA ARG A 12 31.66 43.26 -14.72
C ARG A 12 31.53 41.75 -14.62
N LYS A 13 30.85 41.12 -15.58
CA LYS A 13 30.73 39.66 -15.64
C LYS A 13 32.10 39.01 -15.84
N VAL A 14 32.89 39.48 -16.82
CA VAL A 14 34.24 38.96 -17.08
C VAL A 14 35.16 39.14 -15.88
N GLN A 15 35.11 40.32 -15.24
CA GLN A 15 35.88 40.60 -14.02
C GLN A 15 35.51 39.68 -12.85
N GLY A 16 34.22 39.44 -12.62
CA GLY A 16 33.75 38.52 -11.59
C GLY A 16 34.09 37.06 -11.89
N GLN A 17 34.03 36.66 -13.16
CA GLN A 17 34.44 35.32 -13.62
C GLN A 17 35.92 35.08 -13.36
N ALA A 18 36.79 35.99 -13.81
CA ALA A 18 38.24 35.88 -13.59
C ALA A 18 38.59 35.76 -12.10
N LEU A 19 37.95 36.56 -11.25
CA LEU A 19 38.12 36.47 -9.80
C LEU A 19 37.69 35.10 -9.26
N ALA A 20 36.51 34.61 -9.64
CA ALA A 20 36.00 33.31 -9.19
C ALA A 20 36.92 32.16 -9.58
N ALA A 21 37.43 32.14 -10.82
CA ALA A 21 38.38 31.12 -11.26
C ALA A 21 39.69 31.16 -10.46
N LEU A 22 40.24 32.36 -10.23
CA LEU A 22 41.46 32.52 -9.43
C LEU A 22 41.27 32.16 -7.95
N GLN A 23 40.05 32.28 -7.42
CA GLN A 23 39.69 31.80 -6.07
C GLN A 23 39.64 30.27 -6.01
N VAL A 24 39.07 29.61 -7.02
CA VAL A 24 39.07 28.13 -7.10
C VAL A 24 40.50 27.61 -7.25
N LEU A 25 41.34 28.30 -8.03
CA LEU A 25 42.77 27.99 -8.19
C LEU A 25 43.61 28.37 -6.97
N LYS A 26 43.01 28.97 -5.92
CA LYS A 26 43.67 29.40 -4.67
C LYS A 26 44.81 30.41 -4.88
N VAL A 27 44.76 31.19 -5.97
CA VAL A 27 45.67 32.31 -6.20
C VAL A 27 45.21 33.53 -5.40
N ILE A 28 43.89 33.76 -5.37
CA ILE A 28 43.23 34.83 -4.61
C ILE A 28 42.42 34.19 -3.48
N GLU A 29 42.35 34.85 -2.33
CA GLU A 29 41.59 34.37 -1.18
C GLU A 29 40.08 34.35 -1.46
N ALA A 30 39.38 33.37 -0.88
CA ALA A 30 37.96 33.13 -1.15
C ALA A 30 37.03 34.27 -0.64
N ASP A 31 37.47 35.04 0.34
CA ASP A 31 36.74 36.17 0.92
C ASP A 31 36.96 37.49 0.18
N ALA A 32 37.93 37.55 -0.75
CA ALA A 32 38.23 38.72 -1.55
C ALA A 32 37.01 39.20 -2.35
N GLN A 33 36.56 40.43 -2.10
CA GLN A 33 35.42 41.00 -2.82
C GLN A 33 35.86 41.75 -4.08
N PRO A 34 35.11 41.64 -5.19
CA PRO A 34 35.50 42.22 -6.47
C PRO A 34 35.59 43.75 -6.47
N SER A 35 34.78 44.43 -5.66
CA SER A 35 34.72 45.90 -5.59
C SER A 35 35.79 46.53 -4.70
N ASP A 36 36.44 45.74 -3.85
CA ASP A 36 37.41 46.26 -2.90
C ASP A 36 38.67 46.72 -3.62
N LEU A 37 39.36 47.70 -3.04
CA LEU A 37 40.67 48.11 -3.54
C LEU A 37 41.69 47.02 -3.19
N CYS A 38 42.56 46.71 -4.15
CA CYS A 38 43.67 45.81 -3.90
C CYS A 38 44.84 46.60 -3.31
N THR A 39 45.43 46.10 -2.23
CA THR A 39 46.66 46.69 -1.66
C THR A 39 47.90 46.15 -2.37
N ARG A 40 49.02 46.85 -2.23
CA ARG A 40 50.29 46.41 -2.84
C ARG A 40 50.75 45.06 -2.30
N ARG A 41 50.54 44.78 -1.01
CA ARG A 41 50.93 43.49 -0.39
C ARG A 41 50.08 42.32 -0.92
N GLU A 42 48.77 42.51 -1.06
CA GLU A 42 47.87 41.51 -1.62
C GLU A 42 48.31 41.15 -3.04
N TYR A 43 48.61 42.17 -3.86
CA TYR A 43 49.05 41.93 -5.21
C TYR A 43 50.42 41.26 -5.30
N ALA A 44 51.36 41.62 -4.43
CA ALA A 44 52.65 40.93 -4.34
C ALA A 44 52.46 39.43 -4.03
N ARG A 45 51.63 39.11 -3.04
CA ARG A 45 51.27 37.73 -2.69
C ARG A 45 50.64 36.98 -3.85
N TRP A 46 49.66 37.60 -4.52
CA TRP A 46 48.96 36.98 -5.65
C TRP A 46 49.84 36.82 -6.89
N LEU A 47 50.81 37.70 -7.14
CA LEU A 47 51.78 37.54 -8.21
C LEU A 47 52.69 36.35 -7.96
N VAL A 48 53.22 36.19 -6.74
CA VAL A 48 54.09 35.06 -6.40
C VAL A 48 53.31 33.75 -6.45
N SER A 49 52.15 33.68 -5.78
CA SER A 49 51.25 32.52 -5.81
C SER A 49 50.82 32.18 -7.25
N GLY A 50 50.38 33.21 -8.00
CA GLY A 50 49.96 33.08 -9.39
C GLY A 50 51.08 32.61 -10.30
N SER A 51 52.31 33.08 -10.14
CA SER A 51 53.44 32.62 -10.95
C SER A 51 53.70 31.12 -10.77
N GLY A 52 53.55 30.60 -9.55
CA GLY A 52 53.74 29.19 -9.24
C GLY A 52 52.62 28.29 -9.76
N VAL A 53 51.37 28.74 -9.61
CA VAL A 53 50.16 27.97 -9.95
C VAL A 53 49.79 28.09 -11.43
N LEU A 54 49.85 29.30 -11.99
CA LEU A 54 49.32 29.61 -13.31
C LEU A 54 50.33 29.42 -14.44
N SER A 55 51.63 29.60 -14.18
CA SER A 55 52.64 29.45 -15.22
C SER A 55 53.17 28.02 -15.31
N ARG A 56 53.10 27.45 -16.52
CA ARG A 56 53.79 26.20 -16.90
C ARG A 56 55.26 26.43 -17.22
N ASN A 57 55.67 27.68 -17.45
CA ASN A 57 57.03 28.05 -17.77
C ASN A 57 57.83 28.23 -16.47
N SER A 58 58.89 27.44 -16.28
CA SER A 58 59.75 27.57 -15.10
C SER A 58 60.50 28.90 -15.03
N VAL A 59 60.66 29.59 -16.17
CA VAL A 59 61.39 30.86 -16.26
C VAL A 59 60.57 32.04 -15.70
N SER A 60 59.25 31.95 -15.72
CA SER A 60 58.33 33.00 -15.24
C SER A 60 57.90 32.78 -13.78
N LYS A 61 58.52 31.82 -13.07
CA LYS A 61 58.21 31.50 -11.67
C LYS A 61 59.05 32.34 -10.72
N VAL A 62 58.37 33.01 -9.79
CA VAL A 62 59.01 33.70 -8.67
C VAL A 62 58.90 32.80 -7.44
N TYR A 63 60.04 32.56 -6.80
CA TYR A 63 60.07 31.84 -5.54
C TYR A 63 59.93 32.83 -4.38
N PRO A 64 59.17 32.47 -3.33
CA PRO A 64 59.15 33.24 -2.09
C PRO A 64 60.57 33.37 -1.52
N ALA A 65 60.95 34.57 -1.09
CA ALA A 65 62.25 34.81 -0.47
C ALA A 65 62.35 34.10 0.88
N MET A 66 63.57 33.68 1.21
CA MET A 66 63.93 33.14 2.51
C MET A 66 64.74 34.19 3.27
N TYR A 67 64.32 34.51 4.49
CA TYR A 67 65.12 35.34 5.38
C TYR A 67 66.24 34.51 6.02
N ILE A 68 67.47 34.95 5.85
CA ILE A 68 68.65 34.42 6.52
C ILE A 68 69.31 35.58 7.25
N GLU A 69 69.34 35.50 8.57
CA GLU A 69 69.91 36.52 9.44
C GLU A 69 71.36 36.83 9.02
N ASN A 70 71.69 38.13 8.90
CA ASN A 70 72.99 38.66 8.45
C ASN A 70 73.41 38.33 7.00
N VAL A 71 72.55 37.68 6.21
CA VAL A 71 72.82 37.40 4.78
C VAL A 71 71.82 38.12 3.89
N THR A 72 70.53 38.08 4.24
CA THR A 72 69.47 38.71 3.45
C THR A 72 69.50 40.22 3.65
N GLU A 73 69.73 40.96 2.57
CA GLU A 73 69.58 42.41 2.54
C GLU A 73 68.10 42.78 2.33
N LEU A 74 67.52 43.58 3.23
CA LEU A 74 66.12 44.00 3.13
C LEU A 74 65.91 44.96 1.95
N ALA A 75 64.96 44.63 1.09
CA ALA A 75 64.65 45.42 -0.10
C ALA A 75 64.00 46.78 0.20
N PHE A 76 63.33 46.91 1.36
CA PHE A 76 62.54 48.07 1.78
C PHE A 76 62.73 48.34 3.27
N ASP A 77 62.58 49.60 3.69
CA ASP A 77 62.75 50.05 5.09
C ASP A 77 61.53 49.78 5.98
N ASP A 78 60.35 49.65 5.40
CA ASP A 78 59.08 49.45 6.11
C ASP A 78 58.61 47.99 6.12
N ILE A 79 59.43 47.05 5.60
CA ILE A 79 59.13 45.63 5.55
C ILE A 79 60.17 44.87 6.39
N THR A 80 59.72 44.22 7.46
CA THR A 80 60.58 43.40 8.33
C THR A 80 60.37 41.90 8.06
N PRO A 81 61.30 41.02 8.49
CA PRO A 81 61.14 39.57 8.36
C PRO A 81 59.88 39.00 9.02
N GLU A 82 59.30 39.70 10.00
CA GLU A 82 58.06 39.32 10.69
C GLU A 82 56.78 39.69 9.92
N ASP A 83 56.90 40.47 8.84
CA ASP A 83 55.76 40.79 7.99
C ASP A 83 55.17 39.50 7.37
N PRO A 84 53.84 39.27 7.44
CA PRO A 84 53.24 38.03 6.94
C PRO A 84 53.41 37.83 5.43
N ASP A 85 53.64 38.90 4.66
CA ASP A 85 53.90 38.88 3.23
C ASP A 85 55.38 39.12 2.89
N PHE A 86 56.27 39.13 3.89
CA PHE A 86 57.72 39.36 3.71
C PHE A 86 58.27 38.53 2.54
N SER A 87 58.03 37.22 2.56
CA SER A 87 58.56 36.29 1.56
C SER A 87 58.11 36.63 0.13
N SER A 88 56.88 37.12 -0.04
CA SER A 88 56.36 37.48 -1.36
C SER A 88 56.91 38.83 -1.82
N ILE A 89 56.91 39.83 -0.94
CA ILE A 89 57.37 41.19 -1.25
C ILE A 89 58.88 41.19 -1.52
N GLN A 90 59.66 40.60 -0.62
CA GLN A 90 61.11 40.47 -0.75
C GLN A 90 61.46 39.62 -1.98
N GLY A 91 60.75 38.52 -2.23
CA GLY A 91 61.00 37.65 -3.39
C GLY A 91 60.83 38.35 -4.73
N LEU A 92 59.81 39.20 -4.87
CA LEU A 92 59.63 40.03 -6.07
C LEU A 92 60.76 41.06 -6.25
N ALA A 93 61.24 41.65 -5.16
CA ALA A 93 62.32 42.63 -5.19
C ALA A 93 63.67 41.99 -5.52
N GLU A 94 63.99 40.84 -4.93
CA GLU A 94 65.19 40.06 -5.22
C GLU A 94 65.20 39.53 -6.66
N ALA A 95 64.02 39.20 -7.21
CA ALA A 95 63.85 38.87 -8.63
C ALA A 95 63.99 40.09 -9.57
N GLY A 96 64.12 41.31 -9.03
CA GLY A 96 64.23 42.54 -9.80
C GLY A 96 62.94 42.97 -10.51
N LEU A 97 61.79 42.42 -10.09
CA LEU A 97 60.49 42.69 -10.73
C LEU A 97 59.82 43.96 -10.21
N ILE A 98 60.19 44.37 -9.00
CA ILE A 98 59.73 45.61 -8.36
C ILE A 98 60.94 46.44 -7.94
N SER A 99 60.85 47.75 -8.13
CA SER A 99 61.91 48.68 -7.74
C SER A 99 62.18 48.60 -6.24
N SER A 100 63.44 48.47 -5.87
CA SER A 100 63.90 48.34 -4.48
C SER A 100 65.33 48.87 -4.31
N LYS A 101 65.81 48.88 -3.06
CA LYS A 101 67.21 49.17 -2.75
C LYS A 101 68.19 48.23 -3.46
N LEU A 102 67.78 46.99 -3.72
CA LEU A 102 68.60 45.98 -4.38
C LEU A 102 68.86 46.32 -5.85
N SER A 103 67.89 46.95 -6.52
CA SER A 103 67.98 47.34 -7.93
C SER A 103 68.63 48.71 -8.18
N ASN A 104 68.71 49.58 -7.16
CA ASN A 104 69.07 51.00 -7.33
C ASN A 104 70.48 51.35 -6.84
N LYS A 105 71.34 50.34 -6.61
CA LYS A 105 72.68 50.52 -6.02
C LYS A 105 73.72 51.15 -6.95
N ASP A 106 73.47 51.26 -8.25
CA ASP A 106 74.48 51.67 -9.24
C ASP A 106 74.66 53.19 -9.44
N LEU A 107 73.98 54.05 -8.67
CA LEU A 107 74.11 55.50 -8.81
C LEU A 107 74.78 56.16 -7.60
N LEU A 108 76.04 55.81 -7.29
CA LEU A 108 77.10 56.61 -6.63
C LEU A 108 76.74 57.68 -5.56
N ASN A 109 75.59 57.57 -4.91
CA ASN A 109 75.06 58.51 -3.95
C ASN A 109 74.53 57.69 -2.77
N ASP A 110 75.34 57.63 -1.71
CA ASP A 110 74.99 57.06 -0.40
C ASP A 110 73.83 57.81 0.31
N ASP A 111 73.14 58.72 -0.38
CA ASP A 111 72.15 59.65 0.17
C ASP A 111 70.76 59.46 -0.47
N LEU A 112 70.47 58.26 -0.97
CA LEU A 112 69.10 57.89 -1.31
C LEU A 112 68.35 57.68 0.01
N GLY A 113 67.44 58.62 0.31
CA GLY A 113 66.55 58.55 1.46
C GLY A 113 65.78 57.23 1.58
N PRO A 114 65.03 57.04 2.68
CA PRO A 114 64.43 55.74 2.97
C PRO A 114 63.51 55.27 1.83
N PHE A 115 63.61 53.98 1.52
CA PHE A 115 62.92 53.35 0.40
C PHE A 115 61.79 52.46 0.93
N TYR A 116 60.55 52.87 0.68
CA TYR A 116 59.37 52.24 1.27
C TYR A 116 58.56 51.44 0.25
N PHE A 117 58.07 50.26 0.64
CA PHE A 117 57.12 49.47 -0.14
C PHE A 117 55.69 49.98 0.01
N SER A 118 55.32 50.49 1.19
CA SER A 118 53.98 50.91 1.59
C SER A 118 52.92 49.81 1.42
N PRO A 119 53.00 48.70 2.19
CA PRO A 119 52.22 47.48 1.96
C PRO A 119 50.70 47.69 1.98
N GLU A 120 50.21 48.58 2.85
CA GLU A 120 48.79 48.90 3.01
C GLU A 120 48.26 49.92 1.99
N SER A 121 49.14 50.52 1.19
CA SER A 121 48.69 51.51 0.21
C SER A 121 47.98 50.81 -0.98
N PRO A 122 46.96 51.46 -1.56
CA PRO A 122 46.27 50.91 -2.72
C PRO A 122 47.22 50.73 -3.90
N LEU A 123 47.11 49.59 -4.59
CA LEU A 123 47.85 49.31 -5.80
C LEU A 123 47.45 50.29 -6.91
N SER A 124 48.45 50.88 -7.57
CA SER A 124 48.25 51.80 -8.68
C SER A 124 48.09 51.06 -10.01
N ARG A 125 47.48 51.72 -11.01
CA ARG A 125 47.35 51.16 -12.36
C ARG A 125 48.69 50.89 -13.02
N GLN A 126 49.66 51.79 -12.82
CA GLN A 126 50.99 51.61 -13.39
C GLN A 126 51.71 50.43 -12.72
N ASP A 127 51.61 50.27 -11.41
CA ASP A 127 52.27 49.15 -10.71
C ASP A 127 51.64 47.81 -11.11
N LEU A 128 50.31 47.76 -11.26
CA LEU A 128 49.60 46.57 -11.77
C LEU A 128 50.20 46.09 -13.09
N VAL A 129 50.32 47.00 -14.07
CA VAL A 129 50.83 46.68 -15.40
C VAL A 129 52.34 46.39 -15.36
N SER A 130 53.11 47.23 -14.67
CA SER A 130 54.57 47.10 -14.58
C SER A 130 55.00 45.78 -13.98
N TRP A 131 54.48 45.41 -12.82
CA TRP A 131 54.91 44.18 -12.13
C TRP A 131 54.48 42.93 -12.90
N LYS A 132 53.28 42.93 -13.50
CA LYS A 132 52.82 41.81 -14.32
C LYS A 132 53.65 41.64 -15.59
N MET A 133 53.94 42.74 -16.28
CA MET A 133 54.73 42.69 -17.51
C MET A 133 56.18 42.30 -17.23
N ALA A 134 56.77 42.79 -16.14
CA ALA A 134 58.11 42.38 -15.73
C ALA A 134 58.17 40.87 -15.41
N LEU A 135 57.13 40.33 -14.76
CA LEU A 135 57.04 38.91 -14.45
C LEU A 135 56.98 38.03 -15.71
N GLU A 136 56.17 38.39 -16.70
CA GLU A 136 55.96 37.56 -17.89
C GLU A 136 56.99 37.79 -18.99
N LYS A 137 57.59 38.98 -19.06
CA LYS A 137 58.52 39.36 -20.11
C LYS A 137 59.90 39.59 -19.52
N ARG A 138 60.76 38.59 -19.68
CA ARG A 138 62.19 38.67 -19.29
C ARG A 138 62.91 39.91 -19.84
N GLN A 139 62.51 40.38 -21.02
CA GLN A 139 63.00 41.63 -21.59
C GLN A 139 61.82 42.48 -22.06
N LEU A 140 61.69 43.66 -21.45
CA LEU A 140 60.72 44.67 -21.88
C LEU A 140 61.28 45.46 -23.08
N PRO A 141 60.42 45.94 -23.98
CA PRO A 141 60.83 46.78 -25.10
C PRO A 141 61.39 48.11 -24.59
N GLU A 142 62.23 48.77 -25.38
CA GLU A 142 62.65 50.13 -25.08
C GLU A 142 61.41 51.04 -24.96
N GLY A 143 61.25 51.63 -23.79
CA GLY A 143 60.17 52.56 -23.49
C GLY A 143 60.70 53.98 -23.48
N ASP A 144 60.45 54.73 -24.54
CA ASP A 144 60.60 56.18 -24.51
C ASP A 144 59.24 56.86 -24.61
N LYS A 145 59.21 58.14 -24.22
CA LYS A 145 57.99 58.95 -24.21
C LYS A 145 57.33 59.04 -25.60
N LYS A 146 58.13 59.04 -26.66
CA LYS A 146 57.68 59.24 -28.03
C LYS A 146 56.96 57.99 -28.55
N ILE A 147 57.52 56.81 -28.30
CA ILE A 147 56.90 55.51 -28.58
C ILE A 147 55.58 55.40 -27.82
N LEU A 148 55.60 55.69 -26.52
CA LEU A 148 54.39 55.61 -25.70
C LEU A 148 53.30 56.57 -26.19
N TYR A 149 53.66 57.79 -26.62
CA TYR A 149 52.72 58.74 -27.23
C TYR A 149 52.09 58.19 -28.52
N GLN A 150 52.89 57.56 -29.38
CA GLN A 150 52.44 57.03 -30.67
C GLN A 150 51.44 55.88 -30.52
N ILE A 151 51.65 54.98 -29.55
CA ILE A 151 50.85 53.76 -29.42
C ILE A 151 49.69 53.88 -28.43
N SER A 152 49.81 54.74 -27.40
CA SER A 152 48.81 54.77 -26.32
C SER A 152 47.66 55.73 -26.56
N GLY A 153 47.94 56.90 -27.18
CA GLY A 153 46.96 57.99 -27.29
C GLY A 153 46.51 58.58 -25.93
N PHE A 154 47.25 58.31 -24.85
CA PHE A 154 46.96 58.86 -23.52
C PHE A 154 47.28 60.35 -23.44
N ILE A 155 46.45 61.08 -22.71
CA ILE A 155 46.60 62.53 -22.51
C ILE A 155 47.57 62.83 -21.35
N ASP A 156 47.68 61.92 -20.39
CA ASP A 156 48.43 62.08 -19.14
C ASP A 156 49.74 61.27 -19.09
N ILE A 157 50.38 61.06 -20.24
CA ILE A 157 51.66 60.33 -20.35
C ILE A 157 52.74 60.93 -19.43
N ASP A 158 52.73 62.26 -19.29
CA ASP A 158 53.68 62.99 -18.42
C ASP A 158 53.57 62.63 -16.94
N LYS A 159 52.46 61.99 -16.53
CA LYS A 159 52.25 61.56 -15.15
C LYS A 159 52.70 60.11 -14.90
N ILE A 160 53.03 59.37 -15.95
CA ILE A 160 53.46 57.97 -15.85
C ILE A 160 54.95 57.97 -15.49
N ASN A 161 55.32 57.22 -14.46
CA ASN A 161 56.73 57.05 -14.11
C ASN A 161 57.52 56.52 -15.33
N PRO A 162 58.63 57.17 -15.74
CA PRO A 162 59.50 56.67 -16.82
C PRO A 162 59.87 55.19 -16.72
N ASP A 163 60.08 54.68 -15.50
CA ASP A 163 60.42 53.26 -15.26
C ASP A 163 59.28 52.31 -15.67
N ALA A 164 58.04 52.80 -15.72
CA ALA A 164 56.87 52.04 -16.15
C ALA A 164 56.66 52.08 -17.67
N TRP A 165 57.33 52.97 -18.42
CA TRP A 165 57.10 53.09 -19.87
C TRP A 165 57.35 51.79 -20.64
N PRO A 166 58.45 51.04 -20.42
CA PRO A 166 58.68 49.76 -21.09
C PRO A 166 57.52 48.77 -20.92
N ALA A 167 56.99 48.67 -19.70
CA ALA A 167 55.87 47.77 -19.38
C ALA A 167 54.55 48.24 -20.01
N VAL A 168 54.25 49.54 -19.95
CA VAL A 168 53.05 50.08 -20.59
C VAL A 168 53.12 49.94 -22.12
N VAL A 169 54.30 50.12 -22.71
CA VAL A 169 54.53 49.88 -24.15
C VAL A 169 54.30 48.41 -24.49
N ALA A 170 54.83 47.50 -23.68
CA ALA A 170 54.64 46.06 -23.84
C ALA A 170 53.17 45.64 -23.75
N ASP A 171 52.39 46.23 -22.85
CA ASP A 171 50.95 45.98 -22.68
C ASP A 171 50.14 46.52 -23.86
N MET A 172 50.37 47.78 -24.23
CA MET A 172 49.67 48.42 -25.35
C MET A 172 49.96 47.73 -26.69
N SER A 173 51.16 47.17 -26.85
CA SER A 173 51.53 46.37 -28.02
C SER A 173 50.75 45.05 -28.11
N ALA A 174 50.20 44.54 -27.00
CA ALA A 174 49.32 43.37 -26.99
C ALA A 174 47.87 43.70 -27.44
N GLY A 175 47.55 44.98 -27.67
CA GLY A 175 46.26 45.42 -28.19
C GLY A 175 45.09 45.06 -27.27
N GLU A 176 44.06 44.42 -27.82
CA GLU A 176 42.85 44.03 -27.08
C GLU A 176 43.10 42.97 -26.00
N GLN A 177 44.24 42.27 -26.04
CA GLN A 177 44.64 41.27 -25.05
C GLN A 177 45.48 41.86 -23.91
N GLY A 178 45.80 43.16 -23.96
CA GLY A 178 46.51 43.85 -22.89
C GLY A 178 45.65 44.04 -21.64
N ILE A 179 46.32 44.09 -20.48
CA ILE A 179 45.74 44.37 -19.17
C ILE A 179 44.97 45.70 -19.21
N ILE A 180 45.52 46.73 -19.84
CA ILE A 180 44.86 48.05 -19.91
C ILE A 180 43.51 47.94 -20.61
N ALA A 181 43.46 47.26 -21.75
CA ALA A 181 42.24 47.08 -22.53
C ALA A 181 41.21 46.23 -21.77
N LEU A 182 41.64 45.14 -21.14
CA LEU A 182 40.74 44.18 -20.48
C LEU A 182 40.27 44.61 -19.09
N ALA A 183 41.17 45.16 -18.26
CA ALA A 183 40.86 45.55 -16.89
C ALA A 183 40.27 46.97 -16.80
N PHE A 184 40.75 47.91 -17.63
CA PHE A 184 40.34 49.32 -17.54
C PHE A 184 39.39 49.74 -18.67
N GLY A 185 39.34 49.00 -19.77
CA GLY A 185 38.55 49.33 -20.95
C GLY A 185 39.16 50.45 -21.78
N CYS A 186 38.38 51.00 -22.72
CA CYS A 186 38.82 52.12 -23.54
C CYS A 186 39.01 53.38 -22.68
N THR A 187 40.26 53.77 -22.47
CA THR A 187 40.63 55.00 -21.77
C THR A 187 41.59 55.85 -22.60
N ARG A 188 41.38 57.16 -22.59
CA ARG A 188 42.34 58.16 -23.11
C ARG A 188 43.11 58.86 -21.99
N LEU A 189 42.80 58.51 -20.74
CA LEU A 189 43.44 59.02 -19.54
C LEU A 189 43.84 57.80 -18.69
N PHE A 190 45.12 57.48 -18.67
CA PHE A 190 45.59 56.26 -18.01
C PHE A 190 45.38 56.36 -16.49
N GLN A 191 45.59 57.55 -15.92
CA GLN A 191 45.53 57.82 -14.49
C GLN A 191 46.48 56.87 -13.73
N PRO A 192 47.81 56.99 -13.90
CA PRO A 192 48.78 56.00 -13.41
C PRO A 192 48.64 55.66 -11.92
N ASN A 193 48.38 56.68 -11.09
CA ASN A 193 48.24 56.54 -9.63
C ASN A 193 46.83 56.18 -9.17
N LYS A 194 45.89 55.91 -10.08
CA LYS A 194 44.53 55.53 -9.69
C LYS A 194 44.55 54.14 -9.04
N PRO A 195 43.86 53.96 -7.90
CA PRO A 195 43.78 52.66 -7.26
C PRO A 195 43.01 51.66 -8.13
N VAL A 196 43.40 50.39 -8.07
CA VAL A 196 42.74 49.30 -8.80
C VAL A 196 41.92 48.42 -7.86
N THR A 197 40.79 47.91 -8.37
CA THR A 197 39.94 46.97 -7.63
C THR A 197 40.45 45.54 -7.74
N LYS A 198 40.18 44.67 -6.76
CA LYS A 198 40.55 43.25 -6.79
C LYS A 198 40.07 42.54 -8.05
N ALA A 199 38.90 42.87 -8.58
CA ALA A 199 38.42 42.28 -9.84
C ALA A 199 39.22 42.72 -11.09
N GLN A 200 39.80 43.92 -11.08
CA GLN A 200 40.70 44.38 -12.14
C GLN A 200 42.05 43.69 -12.07
N VAL A 201 42.55 43.47 -10.84
CA VAL A 201 43.76 42.69 -10.59
C VAL A 201 43.57 41.24 -11.02
N ALA A 202 42.43 40.63 -10.71
CA ALA A 202 42.08 39.29 -11.16
C ALA A 202 42.09 39.16 -12.69
N VAL A 203 41.55 40.15 -13.41
CA VAL A 203 41.67 40.19 -14.88
C VAL A 203 43.13 40.25 -15.29
N ALA A 204 43.94 41.15 -14.71
CA ALA A 204 45.36 41.24 -15.06
C ALA A 204 46.11 39.92 -14.85
N LEU A 205 45.89 39.25 -13.72
CA LEU A 205 46.47 37.94 -13.40
C LEU A 205 46.02 36.84 -14.36
N ALA A 206 44.78 36.91 -14.86
CA ALA A 206 44.20 35.95 -15.81
C ALA A 206 44.61 36.21 -17.28
N THR A 207 45.31 37.31 -17.58
CA THR A 207 45.84 37.57 -18.93
C THR A 207 47.26 37.01 -19.12
N GLY A 208 47.71 36.93 -20.36
CA GLY A 208 49.07 36.51 -20.70
C GLY A 208 49.24 34.99 -20.63
N GLU A 209 50.30 34.52 -19.98
CA GLU A 209 50.61 33.08 -19.89
C GLU A 209 49.52 32.30 -19.14
N ALA A 210 48.82 32.94 -18.22
CA ALA A 210 47.77 32.32 -17.40
C ALA A 210 46.43 32.14 -18.14
N PHE A 211 46.26 32.74 -19.32
CA PHE A 211 44.96 32.86 -20.00
C PHE A 211 44.31 31.50 -20.28
N ASP A 212 45.06 30.55 -20.85
CA ASP A 212 44.50 29.25 -21.22
C ASP A 212 44.05 28.46 -20.00
N LEU A 213 44.86 28.46 -18.93
CA LEU A 213 44.55 27.72 -17.70
C LEU A 213 43.33 28.32 -16.98
N VAL A 214 43.27 29.64 -16.85
CA VAL A 214 42.14 30.31 -16.21
C VAL A 214 40.86 30.12 -17.02
N ASN A 215 40.93 30.13 -18.37
CA ASN A 215 39.75 29.86 -19.20
C ASN A 215 39.29 28.39 -19.15
N GLU A 216 40.21 27.43 -19.08
CA GLU A 216 39.87 26.02 -18.86
C GLU A 216 39.14 25.84 -17.52
N GLU A 217 39.65 26.48 -16.47
CA GLU A 217 39.02 26.50 -15.16
C GLU A 217 37.62 27.13 -15.20
N LEU A 218 37.48 28.28 -15.90
CA LEU A 218 36.18 28.92 -16.09
C LEU A 218 35.19 28.01 -16.82
N ALA A 219 35.61 27.32 -17.87
CA ALA A 219 34.76 26.38 -18.59
C ALA A 219 34.31 25.23 -17.68
N ARG A 220 35.21 24.73 -16.81
CA ARG A 220 34.86 23.71 -15.81
C ARG A 220 33.83 24.21 -14.80
N ILE A 221 34.04 25.39 -14.21
CA ILE A 221 33.10 26.01 -13.25
C ILE A 221 31.73 26.23 -13.89
N GLU A 222 31.69 26.71 -15.14
CA GLU A 222 30.43 26.91 -15.86
C GLU A 222 29.71 25.58 -16.13
N ALA A 223 30.45 24.53 -16.52
CA ALA A 223 29.90 23.19 -16.72
C ALA A 223 29.36 22.57 -15.42
N GLU A 224 30.09 22.69 -14.32
CA GLU A 224 29.66 22.23 -12.99
C GLU A 224 28.39 22.96 -12.52
N SER A 225 28.35 24.30 -12.66
CA SER A 225 27.16 25.09 -12.34
C SER A 225 25.94 24.70 -13.19
N MET A 226 26.15 24.39 -14.48
CA MET A 226 25.08 23.89 -15.34
C MET A 226 24.59 22.51 -14.93
N ALA A 227 25.49 21.60 -14.58
CA ALA A 227 25.15 20.26 -14.10
C ALA A 227 24.38 20.33 -12.77
N GLU A 228 24.79 21.17 -11.83
CA GLU A 228 24.12 21.37 -10.55
C GLU A 228 22.69 21.91 -10.74
N LYS A 229 22.49 22.88 -11.64
CA LYS A 229 21.16 23.38 -12.00
C LYS A 229 20.28 22.29 -12.60
N ALA A 230 20.83 21.42 -13.45
CA ALA A 230 20.09 20.30 -14.03
C ALA A 230 19.68 19.28 -12.96
N VAL A 231 20.58 18.94 -12.03
CA VAL A 231 20.30 18.05 -10.90
C VAL A 231 19.23 18.65 -9.99
N SER A 232 19.34 19.94 -9.65
CA SER A 232 18.34 20.65 -8.84
C SER A 232 16.96 20.65 -9.50
N ALA A 233 16.89 20.91 -10.80
CA ALA A 233 15.64 20.84 -11.56
C ALA A 233 15.05 19.43 -11.62
N HIS A 234 15.89 18.40 -11.79
CA HIS A 234 15.46 17.01 -11.75
C HIS A 234 14.90 16.63 -10.37
N ASN A 235 15.61 16.97 -9.29
CA ASN A 235 15.15 16.70 -7.93
C ASN A 235 13.81 17.40 -7.62
N ALA A 236 13.61 18.63 -8.11
CA ALA A 236 12.34 19.33 -7.97
C ALA A 236 11.19 18.62 -8.71
N LEU A 237 11.45 18.10 -9.92
CA LEU A 237 10.47 17.32 -10.67
C LEU A 237 10.15 15.99 -9.98
N VAL A 238 11.16 15.28 -9.47
CA VAL A 238 10.99 14.03 -8.73
C VAL A 238 10.12 14.26 -7.50
N ALA A 239 10.37 15.34 -6.73
CA ALA A 239 9.57 15.67 -5.56
C ALA A 239 8.09 15.94 -5.90
N GLU A 240 7.81 16.62 -7.02
CA GLU A 240 6.43 16.84 -7.46
C GLU A 240 5.77 15.53 -7.92
N VAL A 241 6.49 14.69 -8.66
CA VAL A 241 5.99 13.37 -9.08
C VAL A 241 5.71 12.46 -7.88
N GLU A 242 6.61 12.41 -6.90
CA GLU A 242 6.40 11.64 -5.67
C GLU A 242 5.16 12.11 -4.91
N LYS A 243 4.96 13.43 -4.82
CA LYS A 243 3.78 14.03 -4.20
C LYS A 243 2.49 13.67 -4.95
N ASP A 244 2.48 13.78 -6.28
CA ASP A 244 1.33 13.43 -7.12
C ASP A 244 0.99 11.94 -7.04
N VAL A 245 2.01 11.08 -7.08
CA VAL A 245 1.88 9.63 -6.95
C VAL A 245 1.30 9.29 -5.57
N ASN A 246 1.83 9.86 -4.49
CA ASN A 246 1.31 9.65 -3.14
C ASN A 246 -0.15 10.10 -3.01
N ALA A 247 -0.51 11.28 -3.54
CA ALA A 247 -1.88 11.76 -3.53
C ALA A 247 -2.83 10.83 -4.32
N SER A 248 -2.36 10.28 -5.44
CA SER A 248 -3.14 9.31 -6.23
C SER A 248 -3.36 8.00 -5.47
N PHE A 249 -2.33 7.48 -4.78
CA PHE A 249 -2.42 6.28 -3.95
C PHE A 249 -3.33 6.48 -2.75
N GLU A 250 -3.26 7.63 -2.07
CA GLU A 250 -4.15 7.95 -0.95
C GLU A 250 -5.62 7.95 -1.38
N LYS A 251 -5.91 8.52 -2.56
CA LYS A 251 -7.26 8.52 -3.14
C LYS A 251 -7.73 7.11 -3.48
N GLU A 252 -6.89 6.29 -4.12
CA GLU A 252 -7.25 4.92 -4.47
C GLU A 252 -7.44 4.04 -3.22
N LEU A 253 -6.60 4.23 -2.21
CA LEU A 253 -6.73 3.57 -0.92
C LEU A 253 -8.04 3.93 -0.21
N LEU A 254 -8.49 5.19 -0.30
CA LEU A 254 -9.78 5.61 0.24
C LEU A 254 -10.93 4.89 -0.47
N ILE A 255 -10.92 4.89 -1.81
CA ILE A 255 -11.95 4.21 -2.62
C ILE A 255 -11.99 2.71 -2.30
N GLU A 256 -10.84 2.07 -2.14
CA GLU A 256 -10.79 0.64 -1.84
C GLU A 256 -11.28 0.34 -0.42
N LYS A 257 -10.99 1.20 0.55
CA LYS A 257 -11.57 1.10 1.91
C LYS A 257 -13.10 1.22 1.87
N GLU A 258 -13.64 2.20 1.14
CA GLU A 258 -15.09 2.36 1.00
C GLU A 258 -15.76 1.12 0.37
N LYS A 259 -15.10 0.46 -0.59
CA LYS A 259 -15.60 -0.82 -1.16
C LYS A 259 -15.57 -1.95 -0.13
N ILE A 260 -14.49 -2.06 0.64
CA ILE A 260 -14.37 -3.08 1.70
C ILE A 260 -15.51 -2.89 2.71
N ASP A 261 -15.72 -1.67 3.21
CA ASP A 261 -16.78 -1.35 4.15
C ASP A 261 -18.18 -1.70 3.59
N ALA A 262 -18.42 -1.41 2.31
CA ALA A 262 -19.67 -1.76 1.64
C ALA A 262 -19.88 -3.28 1.52
N VAL A 263 -18.82 -4.04 1.22
CA VAL A 263 -18.88 -5.51 1.14
C VAL A 263 -19.07 -6.14 2.51
N GLU A 264 -18.39 -5.62 3.54
CA GLU A 264 -18.54 -6.07 4.92
C GLU A 264 -19.99 -5.88 5.40
N LYS A 265 -20.58 -4.71 5.15
CA LYS A 265 -21.99 -4.45 5.44
C LYS A 265 -22.93 -5.41 4.71
N MET A 266 -22.72 -5.67 3.42
CA MET A 266 -23.53 -6.64 2.67
C MET A 266 -23.38 -8.07 3.23
N ALA A 267 -22.19 -8.44 3.70
CA ALA A 267 -21.95 -9.73 4.32
C ALA A 267 -22.67 -9.87 5.67
N GLU A 268 -22.66 -8.82 6.50
CA GLU A 268 -23.42 -8.76 7.75
C GLU A 268 -24.93 -8.88 7.51
N GLU A 269 -25.47 -8.15 6.52
CA GLU A 269 -26.88 -8.23 6.12
C GLU A 269 -27.24 -9.66 5.65
N ALA A 270 -26.38 -10.29 4.85
CA ALA A 270 -26.59 -11.68 4.40
C ALA A 270 -26.55 -12.70 5.55
N LEU A 271 -25.69 -12.49 6.55
CA LEU A 271 -25.63 -13.33 7.76
C LEU A 271 -26.92 -13.22 8.57
N HIS A 272 -27.43 -12.00 8.79
CA HIS A 272 -28.69 -11.78 9.48
C HIS A 272 -29.88 -12.44 8.75
N GLU A 273 -29.94 -12.34 7.42
CA GLU A 273 -31.00 -12.99 6.65
C GLU A 273 -30.91 -14.52 6.69
N LEU A 274 -29.69 -15.08 6.65
CA LEU A 274 -29.47 -16.51 6.81
C LEU A 274 -29.90 -17.02 8.19
N GLU A 275 -29.63 -16.25 9.24
CA GLU A 275 -30.08 -16.56 10.60
C GLU A 275 -31.61 -16.53 10.72
N ARG A 276 -32.26 -15.52 10.11
CA ARG A 276 -33.73 -15.44 10.01
C ARG A 276 -34.32 -16.67 9.31
N LEU A 277 -33.79 -17.04 8.14
CA LEU A 277 -34.25 -18.20 7.37
C LEU A 277 -34.03 -19.53 8.11
N LYS A 278 -32.92 -19.66 8.86
CA LYS A 278 -32.69 -20.83 9.73
C LYS A 278 -33.77 -20.93 10.81
N ALA A 279 -34.07 -19.83 11.49
CA ALA A 279 -35.11 -19.82 12.52
C ALA A 279 -36.51 -20.16 11.95
N GLU A 280 -36.83 -19.64 10.76
CA GLU A 280 -38.08 -19.95 10.04
C GLU A 280 -38.15 -21.45 9.69
N ARG A 281 -37.08 -22.02 9.13
CA ARG A 281 -36.98 -23.47 8.83
C ARG A 281 -37.08 -24.33 10.09
N GLU A 282 -36.47 -23.92 11.19
CA GLU A 282 -36.58 -24.63 12.47
C GLU A 282 -38.02 -24.61 13.00
N ALA A 283 -38.73 -23.48 12.88
CA ALA A 283 -40.13 -23.37 13.24
C ALA A 283 -41.04 -24.26 12.38
N GLU A 284 -40.82 -24.28 11.06
CA GLU A 284 -41.53 -25.17 10.14
C GLU A 284 -41.28 -26.65 10.48
N ASN A 285 -40.03 -27.03 10.74
CA ASN A 285 -39.69 -28.40 11.13
C ASN A 285 -40.37 -28.79 12.45
N MET A 286 -40.42 -27.90 13.44
CA MET A 286 -41.15 -28.15 14.68
C MET A 286 -42.66 -28.32 14.45
N ALA A 287 -43.26 -27.54 13.54
CA ALA A 287 -44.65 -27.70 13.16
C ALA A 287 -44.89 -29.07 12.49
N LEU A 288 -44.07 -29.44 11.52
CA LEU A 288 -44.13 -30.73 10.84
C LEU A 288 -43.96 -31.91 11.81
N MET A 289 -43.07 -31.81 12.81
CA MET A 289 -42.93 -32.84 13.84
C MET A 289 -44.20 -32.98 14.70
N LYS A 290 -44.88 -31.87 15.03
CA LYS A 290 -46.15 -31.91 15.77
C LYS A 290 -47.25 -32.56 14.95
N ASP A 291 -47.38 -32.19 13.68
CA ASP A 291 -48.37 -32.78 12.77
C ASP A 291 -48.12 -34.28 12.60
N ARG A 292 -46.86 -34.69 12.45
CA ARG A 292 -46.49 -36.11 12.38
C ARG A 292 -46.85 -36.85 13.66
N ALA A 293 -46.55 -36.28 14.83
CA ALA A 293 -46.93 -36.88 16.12
C ALA A 293 -48.45 -37.00 16.28
N ALA A 294 -49.22 -36.02 15.80
CA ALA A 294 -50.68 -36.08 15.79
C ALA A 294 -51.20 -37.19 14.87
N ILE A 295 -50.67 -37.30 13.65
CA ILE A 295 -51.01 -38.37 12.71
C ILE A 295 -50.69 -39.75 13.31
N ASP A 296 -49.51 -39.91 13.93
CA ASP A 296 -49.11 -41.17 14.58
C ASP A 296 -50.08 -41.52 15.72
N SER A 297 -50.53 -40.54 16.52
CA SER A 297 -51.52 -40.74 17.58
C SER A 297 -52.89 -41.17 17.04
N GLU A 298 -53.36 -40.55 15.96
CA GLU A 298 -54.60 -40.94 15.27
C GLU A 298 -54.48 -42.36 14.67
N MET A 299 -53.32 -42.69 14.09
CA MET A 299 -53.04 -44.03 13.54
C MET A 299 -53.03 -45.10 14.62
N GLU A 300 -52.48 -44.81 15.81
CA GLU A 300 -52.57 -45.71 16.97
C GLU A 300 -54.02 -45.88 17.43
N ALA A 301 -54.81 -44.81 17.47
CA ALA A 301 -56.24 -44.87 17.82
C ALA A 301 -57.04 -45.73 16.82
N LEU A 302 -56.81 -45.54 15.52
CA LEU A 302 -57.40 -46.38 14.47
C LEU A 302 -56.95 -47.83 14.58
N SER A 303 -55.69 -48.10 14.92
CA SER A 303 -55.19 -49.46 15.11
C SER A 303 -55.84 -50.13 16.32
N ARG A 304 -56.03 -49.41 17.43
CA ARG A 304 -56.79 -49.89 18.59
C ARG A 304 -58.23 -50.22 18.22
N LEU A 305 -58.91 -49.31 17.50
CA LEU A 305 -60.28 -49.54 17.03
C LEU A 305 -60.37 -50.73 16.07
N ARG A 306 -59.39 -50.92 15.19
CA ARG A 306 -59.32 -52.09 14.31
C ARG A 306 -59.22 -53.38 15.11
N CYS A 307 -58.32 -53.45 16.09
CA CYS A 307 -58.18 -54.63 16.94
C CYS A 307 -59.46 -54.93 17.73
N GLU A 308 -60.13 -53.92 18.28
CA GLU A 308 -61.43 -54.09 18.95
C GLU A 308 -62.49 -54.66 18.00
N VAL A 309 -62.58 -54.17 16.76
CA VAL A 309 -63.50 -54.70 15.76
C VAL A 309 -63.14 -56.13 15.35
N GLU A 310 -61.85 -56.45 15.23
CA GLU A 310 -61.37 -57.82 14.98
C GLU A 310 -61.72 -58.76 16.13
N GLU A 311 -61.57 -58.34 17.38
CA GLU A 311 -61.99 -59.10 18.58
C GLU A 311 -63.50 -59.31 18.62
N GLN A 312 -64.29 -58.27 18.30
CA GLN A 312 -65.75 -58.38 18.18
C GLN A 312 -66.16 -59.36 17.07
N LEU A 313 -65.45 -59.34 15.94
CA LEU A 313 -65.68 -60.27 14.84
C LEU A 313 -65.36 -61.71 15.25
N GLU A 314 -64.22 -61.95 15.91
CA GLU A 314 -63.82 -63.27 16.40
C GLU A 314 -64.83 -63.81 17.43
N SER A 315 -65.28 -62.97 18.36
CA SER A 315 -66.35 -63.31 19.30
C SER A 315 -67.64 -63.71 18.59
N LEU A 316 -68.07 -62.96 17.57
CA LEU A 316 -69.24 -63.31 16.76
C LEU A 316 -69.05 -64.62 15.99
N MET A 317 -67.85 -64.90 15.47
CA MET A 317 -67.54 -66.17 14.80
C MET A 317 -67.61 -67.35 15.77
N ASN A 318 -67.09 -67.20 17.00
CA ASN A 318 -67.21 -68.21 18.05
C ASN A 318 -68.68 -68.44 18.44
N ASN A 319 -69.45 -67.38 18.67
CA ASN A 319 -70.89 -67.48 18.93
C ASN A 319 -71.62 -68.18 17.77
N LYS A 320 -71.24 -67.92 16.51
CA LYS A 320 -71.82 -68.60 15.34
C LYS A 320 -71.51 -70.10 15.34
N VAL A 321 -70.29 -70.49 15.72
CA VAL A 321 -69.90 -71.90 15.86
C VAL A 321 -70.70 -72.56 16.98
N GLU A 322 -70.83 -71.92 18.13
CA GLU A 322 -71.64 -72.40 19.25
C GLU A 322 -73.11 -72.60 18.83
N ILE A 323 -73.71 -71.61 18.19
CA ILE A 323 -75.08 -71.69 17.63
C ILE A 323 -75.19 -72.86 16.63
N SER A 324 -74.15 -73.13 15.83
CA SER A 324 -74.16 -74.27 14.89
C SER A 324 -74.13 -75.62 15.61
N TYR A 325 -73.35 -75.75 16.68
CA TYR A 325 -73.34 -76.93 17.55
C TYR A 325 -74.69 -77.13 18.25
N GLU A 326 -75.26 -76.06 18.82
CA GLU A 326 -76.59 -76.10 19.42
C GLU A 326 -77.66 -76.51 18.40
N LYS A 327 -77.61 -75.95 17.19
CA LYS A 327 -78.50 -76.32 16.08
C LYS A 327 -78.37 -77.79 15.70
N GLU A 328 -77.16 -78.33 15.68
CA GLU A 328 -76.91 -79.75 15.38
C GLU A 328 -77.40 -80.66 16.50
N ALA A 329 -77.20 -80.27 17.76
CA ALA A 329 -77.76 -80.96 18.93
C ALA A 329 -79.31 -80.97 18.89
N ILE A 330 -79.94 -79.84 18.57
CA ILE A 330 -81.40 -79.74 18.39
C ILE A 330 -81.88 -80.62 17.25
N ASN A 331 -81.17 -80.65 16.12
CA ASN A 331 -81.52 -81.53 14.99
C ASN A 331 -81.44 -83.02 15.38
N LYS A 332 -80.45 -83.40 16.21
CA LYS A 332 -80.32 -84.76 16.72
C LYS A 332 -81.51 -85.12 17.63
N LEU A 333 -81.83 -84.26 18.60
CA LEU A 333 -83.01 -84.44 19.47
C LEU A 333 -84.31 -84.49 18.66
N ARG A 334 -84.43 -83.67 17.62
CA ARG A 334 -85.57 -83.68 16.71
C ARG A 334 -85.70 -85.02 16.00
N LYS A 335 -84.60 -85.60 15.52
CA LYS A 335 -84.58 -86.92 14.88
C LYS A 335 -84.95 -88.04 15.85
N GLU A 336 -84.39 -88.02 17.07
CA GLU A 336 -84.74 -88.98 18.13
C GLU A 336 -86.25 -88.92 18.48
N THR A 337 -86.81 -87.71 18.57
CA THR A 337 -88.26 -87.52 18.77
C THR A 337 -89.09 -88.05 17.60
N GLU A 338 -88.60 -87.92 16.37
CA GLU A 338 -89.25 -88.41 15.15
C GLU A 338 -89.25 -89.94 15.10
N ASP A 339 -88.13 -90.57 15.49
CA ASP A 339 -87.99 -92.03 15.62
C ASP A 339 -88.91 -92.58 16.74
N GLU A 340 -88.93 -91.94 17.92
CA GLU A 340 -89.86 -92.29 19.01
C GLU A 340 -91.32 -92.12 18.58
N SER A 341 -91.66 -91.07 17.82
CA SER A 341 -93.02 -90.87 17.30
C SER A 341 -93.42 -91.98 16.33
N GLN A 342 -92.52 -92.42 15.45
CA GLN A 342 -92.75 -93.58 14.58
C GLN A 342 -92.95 -94.86 15.40
N GLU A 343 -92.21 -95.04 16.49
CA GLU A 343 -92.35 -96.19 17.37
C GLU A 343 -93.68 -96.18 18.15
N VAL A 344 -94.15 -95.01 18.59
CA VAL A 344 -95.50 -94.83 19.16
C VAL A 344 -96.58 -95.20 18.15
N VAL A 345 -96.44 -94.79 16.88
CA VAL A 345 -97.39 -95.16 15.81
C VAL A 345 -97.41 -96.68 15.60
N ARG A 346 -96.25 -97.35 15.65
CA ARG A 346 -96.16 -98.82 15.56
C ARG A 346 -96.87 -99.50 16.73
N LEU A 347 -96.65 -99.03 17.96
CA LEU A 347 -97.29 -99.56 19.17
C LEU A 347 -98.81 -99.31 19.18
N GLN A 348 -99.28 -98.16 18.67
CA GLN A 348 -100.70 -97.89 18.49
C GLN A 348 -101.36 -98.88 17.51
N HIS A 349 -100.64 -99.28 16.46
CA HIS A 349 -101.13 -100.28 15.52
C HIS A 349 -101.27 -101.66 16.18
N GLU A 350 -100.28 -102.11 16.98
CA GLU A 350 -100.36 -103.37 17.73
C GLU A 350 -101.53 -103.38 18.74
N LEU A 351 -101.74 -102.28 19.47
CA LEU A 351 -102.82 -102.18 20.45
C LEU A 351 -104.21 -102.25 19.80
N GLU A 352 -104.36 -101.72 18.59
CA GLU A 352 -105.61 -101.77 17.82
C GLU A 352 -105.93 -103.20 17.35
N VAL A 353 -104.91 -103.99 17.01
CA VAL A 353 -105.05 -105.41 16.67
C VAL A 353 -105.51 -106.21 17.89
N GLU A 354 -104.89 -105.98 19.05
CA GLU A 354 -105.27 -106.60 20.33
C GLU A 354 -106.70 -106.25 20.76
N ARG A 355 -107.12 -104.98 20.60
CA ARG A 355 -108.51 -104.55 20.87
C ARG A 355 -109.54 -105.26 19.99
N LYS A 356 -109.25 -105.46 18.71
CA LYS A 356 -110.15 -106.18 17.80
C LYS A 356 -110.28 -107.64 18.18
N ALA A 357 -109.20 -108.30 18.59
CA ALA A 357 -109.22 -109.68 19.10
C ALA A 357 -110.07 -109.83 20.37
N LEU A 358 -109.97 -108.85 21.29
CA LEU A 358 -110.76 -108.83 22.53
C LEU A 358 -112.26 -108.58 22.29
N SER A 359 -112.62 -107.79 21.28
CA SER A 359 -114.03 -107.56 20.91
C SER A 359 -114.73 -108.80 20.35
N MET A 360 -113.99 -109.62 19.59
CA MET A 360 -114.49 -110.87 19.00
C MET A 360 -114.84 -111.92 20.06
N ALA A 361 -114.03 -112.03 21.13
CA ALA A 361 -114.24 -113.00 22.20
C ALA A 361 -115.48 -112.71 23.07
N ARG A 362 -115.94 -111.44 23.13
CA ARG A 362 -117.04 -111.02 24.00
C ARG A 362 -118.43 -111.33 23.42
N ILE A 363 -118.54 -111.44 22.09
CA ILE A 363 -119.83 -111.63 21.40
C ILE A 363 -120.30 -113.09 21.46
N THR A 364 -119.39 -114.06 21.53
CA THR A 364 -119.75 -115.50 21.61
C THR A 364 -120.29 -115.91 22.98
N TYR A 365 -119.85 -115.27 24.07
CA TYR A 365 -120.32 -115.62 25.43
C TYR A 365 -121.74 -115.12 25.74
N SER A 366 -122.20 -114.03 25.10
CA SER A 366 -123.49 -113.39 25.41
C SER A 366 -124.73 -114.08 24.78
N ARG A 367 -124.54 -114.95 23.77
CA ARG A 367 -125.67 -115.54 23.02
C ARG A 367 -126.22 -116.86 23.57
N ILE A 368 -125.48 -117.60 24.42
CA ILE A 368 -125.93 -118.93 24.88
C ILE A 368 -126.77 -118.84 26.18
N CYS A 369 -126.60 -117.82 27.02
CA CYS A 369 -127.38 -117.69 28.26
C CYS A 369 -128.82 -117.17 28.08
N SER A 370 -129.16 -116.56 26.94
CA SER A 370 -130.40 -115.78 26.78
C SER A 370 -131.65 -116.58 26.36
N VAL A 371 -131.56 -117.88 26.06
CA VAL A 371 -132.76 -118.69 25.69
C VAL A 371 -133.32 -119.47 26.90
N ARG A 372 -132.63 -119.49 28.05
CA ARG A 372 -133.05 -120.26 29.23
C ARG A 372 -133.93 -119.48 30.23
N LEU A 373 -134.22 -118.18 30.01
CA LEU A 373 -134.87 -117.35 31.05
C LEU A 373 -136.19 -116.65 30.67
N LEU A 374 -136.72 -116.74 29.44
CA LEU A 374 -137.77 -115.80 29.01
C LEU A 374 -139.05 -116.37 28.39
N MET A 375 -139.47 -117.57 28.77
CA MET A 375 -140.92 -117.88 28.67
C MET A 375 -141.43 -118.89 29.71
N PHE A 376 -140.91 -118.80 30.93
CA PHE A 376 -141.39 -119.52 32.11
C PHE A 376 -142.58 -118.84 32.83
N VAL A 377 -143.05 -117.62 32.49
CA VAL A 377 -143.95 -116.89 33.43
C VAL A 377 -145.06 -116.03 32.81
N HIS A 378 -145.81 -116.45 31.78
CA HIS A 378 -147.03 -115.67 31.45
C HIS A 378 -148.29 -116.38 30.95
N LEU A 379 -148.66 -117.51 31.55
CA LEU A 379 -149.96 -117.61 32.25
C LEU A 379 -150.25 -119.08 32.59
N HIS A 380 -149.84 -119.46 33.79
CA HIS A 380 -150.48 -120.55 34.52
C HIS A 380 -152.00 -120.27 34.63
N LYS A 381 -152.81 -121.23 34.18
CA LYS A 381 -153.78 -121.89 35.06
C LYS A 381 -153.31 -123.34 35.28
N ASN A 382 -153.15 -123.66 36.57
CA ASN A 382 -153.02 -124.96 37.22
C ASN A 382 -151.62 -125.55 37.52
N LEU A 383 -151.51 -125.91 38.81
CA LEU A 383 -150.73 -126.96 39.49
C LEU A 383 -149.33 -126.64 40.08
N HIS A 384 -149.37 -126.39 41.40
CA HIS A 384 -148.80 -127.15 42.53
C HIS A 384 -147.29 -127.30 42.86
N LEU A 385 -147.06 -127.16 44.18
CA LEU A 385 -146.12 -127.79 45.14
C LEU A 385 -144.70 -127.15 45.32
N SER A 386 -144.52 -126.53 46.51
CA SER A 386 -143.34 -126.49 47.42
C SER A 386 -141.90 -126.27 46.87
N ASP A 387 -141.15 -125.37 47.55
CA ASP A 387 -139.67 -125.32 47.69
C ASP A 387 -138.78 -124.55 46.66
N LEU A 388 -138.96 -123.24 46.42
CA LEU A 388 -138.00 -122.50 45.57
C LEU A 388 -137.66 -121.04 45.93
N THR A 389 -137.84 -120.62 47.18
CA THR A 389 -137.37 -119.29 47.64
C THR A 389 -135.94 -119.27 48.18
N TRP A 390 -135.16 -120.36 48.03
CA TRP A 390 -133.75 -120.45 48.43
C TRP A 390 -132.73 -120.15 47.30
N ILE A 391 -133.16 -119.75 46.09
CA ILE A 391 -132.27 -119.61 44.91
C ILE A 391 -132.02 -118.17 44.43
N CYS A 392 -132.80 -117.17 44.86
CA CYS A 392 -132.65 -115.80 44.34
C CYS A 392 -131.47 -114.99 44.95
N THR A 393 -130.73 -115.52 45.92
CA THR A 393 -129.60 -114.83 46.56
C THR A 393 -128.22 -115.07 45.93
N TYR A 394 -128.07 -115.88 44.87
CA TYR A 394 -126.74 -116.29 44.37
C TYR A 394 -126.30 -115.79 42.98
N LEU A 395 -127.09 -115.03 42.21
CA LEU A 395 -126.78 -114.83 40.77
C LEU A 395 -126.73 -113.39 40.22
N LEU A 396 -126.51 -112.35 41.05
CA LEU A 396 -126.45 -110.95 40.55
C LEU A 396 -125.18 -110.16 40.92
N ASN A 397 -124.07 -110.83 41.29
CA ASN A 397 -122.81 -110.15 41.68
C ASN A 397 -121.52 -110.73 41.03
N LEU A 398 -121.56 -111.13 39.76
CA LEU A 398 -120.35 -111.37 38.95
C LEU A 398 -120.51 -110.90 37.50
#